data_AF-A0A7R9JL38-F1
#
_entry.id   AF-A0A7R9JL38-F1
#
_cell.length_a   1.000
_cell.length_b   1.000
_cell.length_c   1.000
_cell.angle_alpha   90.00
_cell.angle_beta   90.00
_cell.angle_gamma   90.00
#
_symmetry.space_group_name_H-M   'P 1'
#
loop_
_entity.id
_entity.type
_entity.pdbx_description
1 polymer ?
#
loop_
_entity_poly.entity_id
_entity_poly.type
_entity_poly.pdbx_seq_one_letter_code
_entity_poly.pdbx_strand_id
1 'polypeptide(L)' 'PQTFLECVRLRTFSRYGLQQIQVDTHYLQLYLWRFVTDENLVHFLLDEILGSAVHRCLEPVLMEPSVVDIICERG' A
#
# COMPACT_ATOMS: atom_id res chain seq x y z
N PRO A 1 12.79 -7.29 -14.37
CA PRO A 1 11.67 -6.60 -13.68
C PRO A 1 11.61 -7.01 -12.20
N GLN A 2 11.77 -6.07 -11.26
CA GLN A 2 11.52 -6.33 -9.83
C GLN A 2 10.02 -6.18 -9.54
N THR A 3 9.47 -7.03 -8.67
CA THR A 3 8.07 -6.93 -8.24
C THR A 3 7.88 -5.70 -7.34
N PHE A 4 6.65 -5.19 -7.21
CA PHE A 4 6.38 -4.00 -6.38
C PHE A 4 6.84 -4.21 -4.92
N LEU A 5 6.59 -5.39 -4.35
CA LEU A 5 7.08 -5.79 -3.03
C LEU A 5 8.60 -5.71 -2.92
N GLU A 6 9.33 -6.20 -3.93
CA GLU A 6 10.80 -6.15 -3.94
C GLU A 6 11.31 -4.70 -3.97
N CYS A 7 10.68 -3.84 -4.78
CA CYS A 7 11.00 -2.41 -4.81
C CYS A 7 10.82 -1.72 -3.45
N VAL A 8 9.79 -2.10 -2.68
CA VAL A 8 9.53 -1.54 -1.34
C VAL A 8 10.55 -2.03 -0.33
N ARG A 9 10.92 -3.33 -0.35
CA ARG A 9 11.92 -3.91 0.56
C ARG A 9 13.30 -3.25 0.46
N LEU A 10 13.65 -2.72 -0.71
CA LEU A 10 14.95 -2.11 -0.98
C LEU A 10 15.01 -0.60 -0.68
N ARG A 11 13.90 0.02 -0.24
CA ARG A 11 13.83 1.46 0.02
C ARG A 11 13.69 1.76 1.51
N THR A 12 13.98 3.02 1.85
CA THR A 12 13.69 3.62 3.17
C THR A 12 12.70 4.74 2.93
N PHE A 13 11.69 4.85 3.79
CA PHE A 13 10.60 5.81 3.61
C PHE A 13 10.62 6.89 4.69
N SER A 14 10.24 8.10 4.30
CA SER A 14 9.77 9.12 5.24
C SER A 14 8.30 8.83 5.60
N ARG A 15 7.77 9.57 6.58
CA ARG A 15 6.35 9.55 6.93
C ARG A 15 5.45 9.65 5.69
N TYR A 16 5.62 10.70 4.88
CA TYR A 16 4.78 10.93 3.70
C TYR A 16 5.00 9.88 2.61
N GLY A 17 6.19 9.29 2.51
CA GLY A 17 6.45 8.17 1.62
C GLY A 17 5.65 6.93 2.00
N LEU A 18 5.58 6.61 3.30
CA LEU A 18 4.74 5.53 3.82
C LEU A 18 3.26 5.79 3.56
N GLN A 19 2.79 7.02 3.82
CA GLN A 19 1.39 7.40 3.61
C GLN A 19 0.97 7.30 2.14
N GLN A 20 1.87 7.59 1.19
CA GLN A 20 1.60 7.33 -0.22
C GLN A 20 1.49 5.83 -0.53
N ILE A 21 2.36 4.98 0.02
CA ILE A 21 2.21 3.52 -0.13
C ILE A 21 0.88 3.03 0.45
N GLN A 22 0.44 3.57 1.58
CA GLN A 22 -0.87 3.26 2.16
C GLN A 22 -2.03 3.61 1.20
N VAL A 23 -2.00 4.81 0.61
CA VAL A 23 -3.02 5.24 -0.38
C VAL A 23 -2.98 4.36 -1.62
N ASP A 24 -1.79 4.09 -2.17
CA ASP A 24 -1.63 3.28 -3.39
C ASP A 24 -2.14 1.85 -3.18
N THR A 25 -1.75 1.22 -2.06
CA THR A 25 -2.19 -0.16 -1.74
C THR A 25 -3.69 -0.23 -1.51
N HIS A 26 -4.29 0.74 -0.81
CA HIS A 26 -5.74 0.80 -0.63
C HIS A 26 -6.48 1.05 -1.97
N TYR A 27 -5.99 1.98 -2.79
CA TYR A 27 -6.57 2.22 -4.12
C TYR A 27 -6.52 0.95 -4.97
N LEU A 28 -5.38 0.26 -5.00
CA LEU A 28 -5.24 -1.00 -5.71
C LEU A 28 -6.21 -2.06 -5.18
N GLN A 29 -6.44 -2.16 -3.88
CA GLN A 29 -7.40 -3.08 -3.28
C GLN A 29 -8.84 -2.85 -3.79
N LEU A 30 -9.27 -1.59 -3.96
CA LEU A 30 -10.60 -1.24 -4.45
C LEU A 30 -10.86 -1.64 -5.91
N TYR A 31 -9.80 -1.67 -6.74
CA TYR A 31 -9.95 -1.82 -8.18
C TYR A 31 -9.34 -3.10 -8.78
N LEU A 32 -8.34 -3.72 -8.12
CA LEU A 32 -7.64 -4.90 -8.65
C LEU A 32 -8.45 -6.18 -8.62
N TRP A 33 -9.43 -6.32 -7.72
CA TRP A 33 -10.25 -7.53 -7.58
C TRP A 33 -10.90 -7.94 -8.91
N ARG A 34 -11.25 -6.96 -9.76
CA ARG A 34 -11.82 -7.18 -11.10
C ARG A 34 -10.90 -7.92 -12.07
N PHE A 35 -9.60 -8.00 -11.75
CA PHE A 35 -8.55 -8.55 -12.62
C PHE A 35 -7.90 -9.82 -12.06
N VAL A 36 -8.33 -10.29 -10.88
CA VAL A 36 -7.73 -11.46 -10.23
C VAL A 36 -8.79 -12.51 -9.88
N THR A 37 -8.38 -13.77 -9.92
CA THR A 37 -9.27 -14.89 -9.55
C THR A 37 -9.33 -15.10 -8.04
N ASP A 38 -8.25 -14.76 -7.32
CA ASP A 38 -8.15 -14.91 -5.88
C ASP A 38 -7.91 -13.54 -5.25
N GLU A 39 -8.98 -12.96 -4.70
CA GLU A 39 -8.95 -11.67 -4.01
C GLU A 39 -8.11 -11.73 -2.73
N ASN A 40 -8.09 -12.88 -2.02
CA ASN A 40 -7.33 -13.03 -0.79
C ASN A 40 -5.83 -12.94 -1.04
N LEU A 41 -5.38 -13.46 -2.19
CA LEU A 41 -3.98 -13.34 -2.60
C LEU A 41 -3.58 -11.87 -2.81
N VAL A 42 -4.47 -11.05 -3.40
CA VAL A 42 -4.23 -9.61 -3.59
C VAL A 42 -4.24 -8.87 -2.27
N HIS A 43 -5.20 -9.15 -1.39
CA HIS A 43 -5.23 -8.57 -0.05
C HIS A 43 -3.94 -8.87 0.73
N PHE A 44 -3.53 -10.14 0.76
CA PHE A 44 -2.29 -10.55 1.43
C PHE A 44 -1.06 -9.85 0.83
N LEU A 45 -0.97 -9.77 -0.49
CA LEU A 45 0.15 -9.10 -1.15
C LEU A 45 0.22 -7.61 -0.80
N LEU A 46 -0.92 -6.91 -0.84
CA LEU A 46 -0.98 -5.47 -0.55
C LEU A 46 -0.68 -5.18 0.93
N ASP A 47 -1.16 -6.03 1.84
CA ASP A 47 -0.82 -5.96 3.27
C ASP A 47 0.67 -6.17 3.51
N GLU A 48 1.29 -7.14 2.85
CA GLU A 48 2.75 -7.38 2.94
C GLU A 48 3.56 -6.19 2.42
N ILE A 49 3.07 -5.51 1.37
CA ILE A 49 3.70 -4.30 0.83
C ILE A 49 3.64 -3.16 1.84
N LEU A 50 2.46 -2.90 2.41
CA LEU A 50 2.28 -1.86 3.42
C LEU A 50 3.11 -2.18 4.68
N GLY A 51 3.06 -3.42 5.17
CA GLY A 51 3.86 -3.87 6.31
C GLY A 51 5.36 -3.73 6.09
N SER A 52 5.84 -4.05 4.88
CA SER A 52 7.24 -3.83 4.47
C SER A 52 7.59 -2.35 4.50
N ALA A 53 6.74 -1.47 3.97
CA ALA A 53 6.97 -0.03 4.00
C ALA A 53 6.98 0.53 5.43
N VAL A 54 6.09 0.06 6.32
CA VAL A 54 6.06 0.43 7.75
C VAL A 54 7.39 0.10 8.42
N HIS A 55 7.90 -1.13 8.24
CA HIS A 55 9.18 -1.55 8.81
C HIS A 55 10.38 -0.77 8.28
N ARG A 56 10.25 -0.16 7.10
CA ARG A 56 11.30 0.62 6.43
C ARG A 56 11.11 2.13 6.56
N CYS A 57 10.12 2.57 7.32
CA CYS A 57 9.86 3.98 7.55
C CYS A 57 10.64 4.48 8.77
N LEU A 58 11.28 5.65 8.63
CA LEU A 58 11.97 6.30 9.74
C LEU A 58 10.99 6.83 10.81
N GLU A 59 9.77 7.12 10.39
CA GLU A 59 8.71 7.64 11.25
C GLU A 59 7.35 7.06 10.80
N PRO A 60 7.03 5.82 11.22
CA PRO A 60 5.87 5.10 10.72
C PRO A 60 4.58 5.66 11.32
N VAL A 61 3.99 6.66 10.65
CA VAL A 61 2.67 7.21 10.98
C VAL A 61 1.75 7.04 9.77
N LEU A 62 0.78 6.14 9.92
CA LEU A 62 -0.28 5.93 8.94
C LEU A 62 -1.28 7.10 8.97
N MET A 63 -1.95 7.30 7.84
CA MET A 63 -3.12 8.16 7.76
C MET A 63 -4.32 7.48 8.42
N GLU A 64 -5.22 8.29 8.97
CA GLU A 64 -6.53 7.82 9.40
C GLU A 64 -7.26 7.14 8.21
N PRO A 65 -7.88 5.96 8.42
CA PRO A 65 -8.53 5.21 7.34
C PRO A 65 -9.53 6.05 6.53
N SER A 66 -10.35 6.86 7.21
CA SER A 66 -11.33 7.73 6.56
C SER A 66 -10.71 8.76 5.62
N VAL A 67 -9.47 9.21 5.89
CA VAL A 67 -8.76 10.13 4.99
C VAL A 67 -8.28 9.38 3.74
N VAL A 68 -7.82 8.13 3.90
CA VAL A 68 -7.43 7.27 2.77
C VAL A 68 -8.63 6.99 1.88
N ASP A 69 -9.77 6.60 2.47
CA ASP A 69 -11.02 6.35 1.74
C ASP A 69 -11.41 7.57 0.89
N ILE A 70 -11.44 8.77 1.51
CA ILE A 70 -11.76 10.03 0.82
C ILE A 70 -10.81 10.32 -0.35
N ILE A 71 -9.51 10.00 -0.19
CA ILE A 71 -8.53 10.22 -1.25
C ILE A 71 -8.79 9.25 -2.42
N CYS A 72 -9.03 7.97 -2.12
CA CYS A 72 -9.21 6.94 -3.13
C CYS A 72 -10.55 7.04 -3.88
N GLU A 73 -11.60 7.57 -3.25
CA GLU A 73 -12.90 7.83 -3.88
C GLU A 73 -12.89 9.01 -4.87
N ARG A 74 -11.92 9.92 -4.75
CA ARG A 74 -11.78 11.12 -5.60
C ARG A 74 -10.86 10.92 -6.81
N GLY A 75 -10.25 9.74 -6.94
CA GLY A 75 -9.30 9.38 -8.00
C GLY A 75 -9.94 9.08 -9.35
#